data_AF-A0A8K1D925-F1
#
_entry.id   AF-A0A8K1D925-F1
#
_cell.length_a   1.000
_cell.length_b   1.000
_cell.length_c   1.000
_cell.angle_alpha   90.00
_cell.angle_beta   90.00
_cell.angle_gamma   90.00
#
_symmetry.space_group_name_H-M   'P 1'
#
loop_
_entity.id
_entity.type
_entity.pdbx_description
1 polymer ?
#
loop_
_entity_poly.entity_id
_entity_poly.type
_entity_poly.pdbx_seq_one_letter_code
_entity_poly.pdbx_strand_id
1 'polypeptide(L)'
;FGGYWDELGVTLGSLGTNLVLLGVTGLGFFPSRSIVVYTGLYWSILVFSLFQALLRQILATLPVASWGRASLVASLGRELGLGRVAEAEPSKEPLLGELVEAVGSCQDRAALLRRLRCECSVCSWALPRLRMQWLPGCSCPLCPECFRLHFTVGLRERGVGALGCPSCGRPDLHDDAQRLWYWSTLEPELRRSLDPDTFALVTRKLTELELQRDPQFLWCPHCSFGFIFEAEKGPAQCPQCHQCCCPRCQRPWDPRHSSLSCADFGLILRSGEPEMGPGELLGDTGIECPQCGQRFALARGGCLHFQCSQCRHQFCAGCGGQFHRPGSCPIPQCPLRGSLHGHHPRDCLFYLRDWEPPRLQQLLQSANVAFETEPPPEAPPNPTGLCPVPEQKEVGAAFRDEPCGRETAPGQAGLC
;
A
#
# COMPACT_ATOMS: atom_id res chain seq x y z
N PHE A 1 -0.14 -41.14 35.28
CA PHE A 1 -0.84 -41.21 33.98
C PHE A 1 -1.60 -39.92 33.61
N GLY A 2 -1.44 -38.80 34.33
CA GLY A 2 -2.19 -37.55 34.09
C GLY A 2 -1.43 -36.40 33.41
N GLY A 3 -0.24 -36.66 32.82
CA GLY A 3 0.62 -35.60 32.28
C GLY A 3 0.86 -35.67 30.77
N TYR A 4 0.15 -36.51 30.02
CA TYR A 4 0.38 -36.74 28.58
C TYR A 4 -0.78 -36.30 27.68
N TRP A 5 -1.87 -35.80 28.26
CA TRP A 5 -3.12 -35.51 27.53
C TRP A 5 -3.42 -34.02 27.35
N ASP A 6 -2.72 -33.12 28.06
CA ASP A 6 -2.90 -31.67 27.91
C ASP A 6 -2.16 -31.07 26.69
N GLU A 7 -1.24 -31.81 26.06
CA GLU A 7 -0.56 -31.39 24.82
C GLU A 7 -1.40 -31.57 23.54
N LEU A 8 -2.60 -32.17 23.62
CA LEU A 8 -3.42 -32.46 22.45
C LEU A 8 -4.44 -31.38 22.07
N GLY A 9 -4.53 -30.28 22.82
CA GLY A 9 -5.18 -29.03 22.39
C GLY A 9 -6.52 -29.22 21.66
N VAL A 10 -7.37 -30.15 22.12
CA VAL A 10 -8.68 -30.38 21.50
C VAL A 10 -9.63 -29.31 22.03
N THR A 11 -9.59 -28.13 21.41
CA THR A 11 -10.68 -27.15 21.55
C THR A 11 -11.92 -27.70 20.84
N LEU A 12 -12.98 -27.89 21.61
CA LEU A 12 -14.33 -28.25 21.18
C LEU A 12 -14.80 -27.31 20.05
N GLY A 13 -14.82 -27.84 18.83
CA GLY A 13 -15.41 -27.21 17.65
C GLY A 13 -16.56 -28.06 17.13
N SER A 14 -17.78 -27.65 17.48
CA SER A 14 -19.05 -27.91 16.80
C SER A 14 -19.22 -29.25 16.06
N LEU A 15 -19.65 -30.28 16.78
CA LEU A 15 -20.47 -31.35 16.18
C LEU A 15 -21.73 -31.48 17.04
N GLY A 16 -22.86 -31.30 16.38
CA GLY A 16 -24.18 -31.03 16.94
C GLY A 16 -24.53 -31.87 18.17
N THR A 17 -24.80 -31.16 19.26
CA THR A 17 -25.66 -31.60 20.35
C THR A 17 -27.02 -32.00 19.80
N ASN A 18 -27.19 -33.29 19.55
CA ASN A 18 -28.49 -33.95 19.53
C ASN A 18 -28.40 -35.19 20.42
N LEU A 19 -28.31 -34.95 21.73
CA LEU A 19 -28.88 -35.87 22.70
C LEU A 19 -29.99 -35.12 23.42
N VAL A 20 -31.22 -35.46 23.04
CA VAL A 20 -32.45 -35.08 23.73
C VAL A 20 -32.36 -35.63 25.16
N LEU A 21 -32.02 -34.77 26.12
CA LEU A 21 -32.32 -35.00 27.52
C LEU A 21 -33.81 -34.67 27.72
N LEU A 22 -34.67 -35.68 27.63
CA LEU A 22 -35.99 -35.63 28.24
C LEU A 22 -35.79 -35.58 29.76
N GLY A 23 -35.98 -34.38 30.32
CA GLY A 23 -36.05 -34.17 31.75
C GLY A 23 -37.28 -34.87 32.32
N VAL A 24 -37.06 -35.85 33.19
CA VAL A 24 -38.06 -36.27 34.16
C VAL A 24 -37.61 -35.73 35.52
N THR A 25 -38.41 -34.80 36.01
CA THR A 25 -38.30 -34.16 37.32
C THR A 25 -38.36 -35.17 38.45
N GLY A 26 -37.50 -34.97 39.46
CA GLY A 26 -37.80 -35.34 40.85
C GLY A 26 -37.32 -36.72 41.30
N LEU A 27 -36.10 -36.75 41.86
CA LEU A 27 -35.69 -37.42 43.10
C LEU A 27 -34.17 -37.65 43.05
N GLY A 28 -33.50 -37.31 44.14
CA GLY A 28 -32.05 -37.19 44.22
C GLY A 28 -31.30 -38.43 43.74
N PHE A 29 -30.42 -38.24 42.75
CA PHE A 29 -29.35 -39.17 42.43
C PHE A 29 -28.07 -38.35 42.24
N PHE A 30 -27.16 -38.45 43.20
CA PHE A 30 -25.75 -38.12 42.97
C PHE A 30 -25.27 -38.93 41.76
N PRO A 31 -24.68 -38.33 40.71
CA PRO A 31 -24.07 -39.12 39.66
C PRO A 31 -22.91 -39.89 40.28
N SER A 32 -23.06 -41.21 40.39
CA SER A 32 -21.99 -42.11 40.81
C SER A 32 -20.77 -41.89 39.93
N ARG A 33 -19.59 -41.71 40.53
CA ARG A 33 -18.27 -41.56 39.86
C ARG A 33 -18.08 -42.56 38.71
N SER A 34 -18.68 -43.74 38.79
CA SER A 34 -18.64 -44.79 37.77
C SER A 34 -19.21 -44.39 36.41
N ILE A 35 -20.29 -43.60 36.31
CA ILE A 35 -20.91 -43.25 35.01
C ILE A 35 -20.04 -42.27 34.22
N VAL A 36 -19.46 -41.27 34.91
CA VAL A 36 -18.50 -40.32 34.31
C VAL A 36 -17.22 -41.03 33.87
N VAL A 37 -16.78 -42.04 34.63
CA VAL A 37 -15.62 -42.87 34.28
C VAL A 37 -15.91 -43.77 33.08
N TYR A 38 -17.10 -44.37 32.98
CA TYR A 38 -17.46 -45.24 31.85
C TYR A 38 -17.62 -44.47 30.53
N THR A 39 -18.26 -43.30 30.53
CA THR A 39 -18.35 -42.45 29.33
C THR A 39 -16.98 -41.88 28.92
N GLY A 40 -16.15 -41.51 29.90
CA GLY A 40 -14.77 -41.09 29.66
C GLY A 40 -13.87 -42.22 29.11
N LEU A 41 -14.01 -43.45 29.62
CA LEU A 41 -13.30 -44.64 29.12
C LEU A 41 -13.74 -45.00 27.71
N TYR A 42 -15.04 -44.98 27.43
CA TYR A 42 -15.57 -45.29 26.10
C TYR A 42 -15.10 -44.27 25.05
N TRP A 43 -15.11 -42.98 25.41
CA TRP A 43 -14.58 -41.91 24.56
C TRP A 43 -13.08 -42.06 24.32
N SER A 44 -12.31 -42.41 25.36
CA SER A 44 -10.87 -42.65 25.26
C SER A 44 -10.54 -43.85 24.35
N ILE A 45 -11.32 -44.93 24.44
CA ILE A 45 -11.17 -46.12 23.59
C ILE A 45 -11.51 -45.82 22.13
N LEU A 46 -12.58 -45.07 21.87
CA LEU A 46 -12.98 -44.66 20.51
C LEU A 46 -11.94 -43.74 19.87
N VAL A 47 -11.46 -42.72 20.59
CA VAL A 47 -10.42 -41.79 20.11
C VAL A 47 -9.12 -42.54 19.82
N PHE A 48 -8.72 -43.45 20.71
CA PHE A 48 -7.54 -44.29 20.51
C PHE A 48 -7.66 -45.21 19.29
N SER A 49 -8.84 -45.81 19.08
CA SER A 49 -9.12 -46.68 17.93
C SER A 49 -9.10 -45.91 16.61
N LEU A 50 -9.65 -44.69 16.59
CA LEU A 50 -9.62 -43.81 15.42
C LEU A 50 -8.20 -43.33 15.09
N PHE A 51 -7.41 -43.00 16.10
CA PHE A 51 -6.01 -42.61 15.89
C PHE A 51 -5.19 -43.79 15.35
N GLN A 52 -5.36 -45.00 15.88
CA GLN A 52 -4.70 -46.18 15.33
C GLN A 52 -5.11 -46.48 13.88
N ALA A 53 -6.38 -46.27 13.52
CA ALA A 53 -6.84 -46.42 12.13
C ALA A 53 -6.14 -45.41 11.21
N LEU A 54 -6.04 -44.15 11.61
CA LEU A 54 -5.32 -43.10 10.87
C LEU A 54 -3.84 -43.46 10.65
N LEU A 55 -3.15 -43.96 11.67
CA LEU A 55 -1.74 -44.35 11.55
C LEU A 55 -1.54 -45.54 10.61
N ARG A 56 -2.44 -46.52 10.64
CA ARG A 56 -2.42 -47.65 9.69
C ARG A 56 -2.64 -47.18 8.25
N GLN A 57 -3.55 -46.22 8.05
CA GLN A 57 -3.76 -45.61 6.73
C GLN A 57 -2.50 -44.88 6.24
N ILE A 58 -1.89 -44.04 7.08
CA ILE A 58 -0.64 -43.33 6.76
C ILE A 58 0.48 -44.32 6.38
N LEU A 59 0.66 -45.41 7.13
CA LEU A 59 1.67 -46.43 6.81
C LEU A 59 1.37 -47.18 5.51
N ALA A 60 0.10 -47.29 5.12
CA ALA A 60 -0.31 -47.95 3.89
C ALA A 60 -0.18 -47.06 2.64
N THR A 61 -0.33 -45.74 2.81
CA THR A 61 -0.37 -44.78 1.68
C THR A 61 0.90 -43.97 1.51
N LEU A 62 1.66 -43.74 2.58
CA LEU A 62 2.84 -42.87 2.59
C LEU A 62 4.12 -43.68 2.89
N PRO A 63 5.28 -43.29 2.31
CA PRO A 63 6.55 -44.00 2.50
C PRO A 63 7.16 -43.72 3.89
N VAL A 64 6.52 -44.20 4.95
CA VAL A 64 6.90 -43.97 6.34
C VAL A 64 7.36 -45.28 7.00
N ALA A 65 8.59 -45.32 7.50
CA ALA A 65 9.25 -46.57 7.92
C ALA A 65 8.82 -47.11 9.30
N SER A 66 8.10 -46.34 10.14
CA SER A 66 7.74 -46.76 11.49
C SER A 66 6.48 -46.10 12.04
N TRP A 67 5.85 -46.74 13.02
CA TRP A 67 4.68 -46.21 13.75
C TRP A 67 4.96 -44.86 14.40
N GLY A 68 6.16 -44.66 14.98
CA GLY A 68 6.55 -43.39 15.59
C GLY A 68 6.60 -42.24 14.58
N ARG A 69 7.13 -42.51 13.38
CA ARG A 69 7.17 -41.53 12.28
C ARG A 69 5.77 -41.25 11.72
N ALA A 70 4.92 -42.28 11.60
CA ALA A 70 3.53 -42.08 11.20
C ALA A 70 2.76 -41.20 12.20
N SER A 71 3.03 -41.37 13.50
CA SER A 71 2.47 -40.54 14.57
C SER A 71 2.94 -39.08 14.48
N LEU A 72 4.23 -38.86 14.18
CA LEU A 72 4.77 -37.53 13.94
C LEU A 72 4.14 -36.86 12.71
N VAL A 73 3.96 -37.58 11.61
CA VAL A 73 3.26 -37.06 10.41
C VAL A 73 1.81 -36.70 10.73
N ALA A 74 1.09 -37.54 11.48
CA ALA A 74 -0.30 -37.27 11.86
C ALA A 74 -0.44 -36.03 12.77
N SER A 75 0.41 -35.92 13.79
CA SER A 75 0.39 -34.80 14.74
C SER A 75 0.81 -33.48 14.11
N LEU A 76 1.97 -33.45 13.44
CA LEU A 76 2.47 -32.26 12.74
C LEU A 76 1.55 -31.86 11.59
N GLY A 77 0.98 -32.83 10.86
CA GLY A 77 0.04 -32.54 9.79
C GLY A 77 -1.18 -31.76 10.30
N ARG A 78 -1.76 -32.20 11.43
CA ARG A 78 -2.87 -31.49 12.07
C ARG A 78 -2.49 -30.07 12.48
N GLU A 79 -1.33 -29.89 13.10
CA GLU A 79 -0.85 -28.58 13.54
C GLU A 79 -0.53 -27.63 12.39
N LEU A 80 -0.06 -28.16 11.25
CA LEU A 80 0.20 -27.39 10.04
C LEU A 80 -1.06 -27.12 9.22
N GLY A 81 -2.23 -27.59 9.68
CA GLY A 81 -3.51 -27.42 9.00
C GLY A 81 -3.60 -28.23 7.71
N LEU A 82 -2.91 -29.37 7.62
CA LEU A 82 -3.20 -30.44 6.68
C LEU A 82 -4.43 -31.18 7.24
N GLY A 83 -5.53 -31.19 6.49
CA GLY A 83 -6.79 -31.80 6.91
C GLY A 83 -6.69 -33.32 7.03
N ARG A 84 -7.34 -34.06 6.13
CA ARG A 84 -7.30 -35.53 6.13
C ARG A 84 -6.01 -36.04 5.49
N VAL A 85 -4.93 -36.04 6.27
CA VAL A 85 -3.57 -36.49 5.89
C VAL A 85 -3.57 -37.86 5.21
N ALA A 86 -4.48 -38.76 5.59
CA ALA A 86 -4.59 -40.11 5.01
C ALA A 86 -5.28 -40.19 3.64
N GLU A 87 -6.07 -39.17 3.27
CA GLU A 87 -6.79 -39.12 1.98
C GLU A 87 -6.06 -38.23 0.95
N ALA A 88 -5.02 -37.51 1.39
CA ALA A 88 -4.25 -36.61 0.55
C ALA A 88 -3.16 -37.36 -0.23
N GLU A 89 -3.17 -37.21 -1.54
CA GLU A 89 -2.08 -37.68 -2.39
C GLU A 89 -0.87 -36.72 -2.28
N PRO A 90 0.36 -37.22 -2.07
CA PRO A 90 1.56 -36.38 -1.98
C PRO A 90 1.81 -35.53 -3.24
N SER A 91 1.31 -35.97 -4.39
CA SER A 91 1.39 -35.27 -5.67
C SER A 91 0.44 -34.08 -5.78
N LYS A 92 -0.64 -34.04 -4.98
CA LYS A 92 -1.64 -32.96 -4.96
C LYS A 92 -1.46 -32.01 -3.79
N GLU A 93 -0.83 -32.46 -2.70
CA GLU A 93 -0.56 -31.65 -1.50
C GLU A 93 0.96 -31.58 -1.25
N PRO A 94 1.68 -30.58 -1.78
CA PRO A 94 3.14 -30.48 -1.67
C PRO A 94 3.62 -30.37 -0.22
N LEU A 95 2.80 -29.79 0.67
CA LEU A 95 3.09 -29.70 2.10
C LEU A 95 3.11 -31.08 2.79
N LEU A 96 2.30 -32.03 2.31
CA LEU A 96 2.34 -33.41 2.82
C LEU A 96 3.63 -34.11 2.37
N GLY A 97 4.06 -33.91 1.12
CA GLY A 97 5.33 -34.42 0.63
C GLY A 97 6.53 -33.94 1.45
N GLU A 98 6.64 -32.62 1.67
CA GLU A 98 7.72 -32.05 2.48
C GLU A 98 7.69 -32.56 3.93
N LEU A 99 6.51 -32.69 4.53
CA LEU A 99 6.35 -33.23 5.88
C LEU A 99 6.85 -34.68 5.99
N VAL A 100 6.48 -35.55 5.04
CA VAL A 100 6.90 -36.96 5.02
C VAL A 100 8.41 -37.07 4.87
N GLU A 101 9.01 -36.27 3.97
CA GLU A 101 10.46 -36.22 3.78
C GLU A 101 11.19 -35.66 5.03
N ALA A 102 10.62 -34.63 5.66
CA ALA A 102 11.16 -34.04 6.88
C ALA A 102 11.18 -35.07 8.03
N VAL A 103 10.07 -35.77 8.25
CA VAL A 103 9.98 -36.84 9.26
C VAL A 103 10.86 -38.04 8.89
N GLY A 104 11.07 -38.27 7.60
CA GLY A 104 12.01 -39.26 7.07
C GLY A 104 13.46 -39.01 7.50
N SER A 105 13.86 -37.74 7.50
CA SER A 105 15.24 -37.29 7.81
C SER A 105 15.47 -36.95 9.28
N CYS A 106 14.45 -36.51 10.01
CA CYS A 106 14.56 -36.09 11.41
C CYS A 106 13.32 -36.52 12.23
N GLN A 107 13.52 -36.91 13.50
CA GLN A 107 12.44 -37.30 14.42
C GLN A 107 12.20 -36.28 15.54
N ASP A 108 13.05 -35.25 15.65
CA ASP A 108 12.87 -34.19 16.64
C ASP A 108 11.75 -33.23 16.20
N ARG A 109 10.64 -33.28 16.91
CA ARG A 109 9.45 -32.44 16.68
C ARG A 109 9.79 -30.95 16.69
N ALA A 110 10.66 -30.48 17.58
CA ALA A 110 11.01 -29.06 17.68
C ALA A 110 11.84 -28.61 16.46
N ALA A 111 12.77 -29.45 16.01
CA ALA A 111 13.54 -29.20 14.80
C ALA A 111 12.66 -29.21 13.53
N LEU A 112 11.71 -30.14 13.45
CA LEU A 112 10.74 -30.22 12.35
C LEU A 112 9.86 -28.96 12.26
N LEU A 113 9.32 -28.50 13.40
CA LEU A 113 8.51 -27.27 13.43
C LEU A 113 9.32 -26.03 13.03
N ARG A 114 10.57 -25.89 13.49
CA ARG A 114 11.45 -24.79 13.07
C ARG A 114 11.75 -24.80 11.57
N ARG A 115 11.82 -25.98 10.96
CA ARG A 115 12.08 -26.14 9.52
C ARG A 115 10.83 -25.85 8.68
N LEU A 116 9.68 -26.37 9.12
CA LEU A 116 8.44 -26.38 8.36
C LEU A 116 7.61 -25.10 8.55
N ARG A 117 7.81 -24.36 9.65
CA ARG A 117 7.06 -23.13 9.94
C ARG A 117 7.90 -21.88 9.69
N CYS A 118 7.20 -20.81 9.34
CA CYS A 118 7.76 -19.50 9.16
C CYS A 118 6.77 -18.45 9.68
N GLU A 119 7.26 -17.44 10.37
CA GLU A 119 6.46 -16.35 10.92
C GLU A 119 6.31 -15.23 9.91
N CYS A 120 5.08 -14.70 9.76
CA CYS A 120 4.84 -13.53 8.92
C CYS A 120 5.59 -12.31 9.45
N SER A 121 6.30 -11.59 8.57
CA SER A 121 7.07 -10.40 8.94
C SER A 121 6.21 -9.17 9.29
N VAL A 122 4.89 -9.27 9.10
CA VAL A 122 3.93 -8.18 9.34
C VAL A 122 3.06 -8.45 10.56
N CYS A 123 2.49 -9.65 10.67
CA CYS A 123 1.56 -10.00 11.74
C CYS A 123 2.08 -11.08 12.70
N SER A 124 3.31 -11.58 12.50
CA SER A 124 3.92 -12.65 13.31
C SER A 124 3.15 -13.97 13.35
N TRP A 125 2.16 -14.16 12.48
CA TRP A 125 1.43 -15.42 12.39
C TRP A 125 2.32 -16.51 11.76
N ALA A 126 2.49 -17.62 12.50
CA ALA A 126 3.34 -18.74 12.11
C ALA A 126 2.57 -19.77 11.28
N LEU A 127 2.88 -19.83 9.98
CA LEU A 127 2.29 -20.75 9.01
C LEU A 127 3.35 -21.69 8.42
N PRO A 128 2.94 -22.79 7.76
CA PRO A 128 3.87 -23.62 7.02
C PRO A 128 4.57 -22.81 5.93
N ARG A 129 5.88 -23.00 5.76
CA ARG A 129 6.71 -22.23 4.84
C ARG A 129 6.20 -22.28 3.39
N LEU A 130 5.69 -23.43 2.94
CA LEU A 130 5.07 -23.60 1.62
C LEU A 130 3.77 -22.82 1.41
N ARG A 131 3.11 -22.39 2.49
CA ARG A 131 1.90 -21.55 2.44
C ARG A 131 2.21 -20.05 2.58
N MET A 132 3.48 -19.68 2.73
CA MET A 132 3.91 -18.29 2.80
C MET A 132 4.18 -17.74 1.41
N GLN A 133 3.90 -16.45 1.25
CA GLN A 133 4.17 -15.69 0.04
C GLN A 133 5.50 -14.95 0.17
N TRP A 134 6.23 -14.88 -0.94
CA TRP A 134 7.55 -14.26 -1.02
C TRP A 134 7.58 -13.27 -2.18
N LEU A 135 7.89 -12.02 -1.87
CA LEU A 135 7.98 -10.98 -2.90
C LEU A 135 9.33 -11.04 -3.62
N PRO A 136 9.37 -10.88 -4.95
CA PRO A 136 10.62 -10.84 -5.70
C PRO A 136 11.55 -9.75 -5.16
N GLY A 137 12.83 -10.05 -4.96
CA GLY A 137 13.82 -9.09 -4.47
C GLY A 137 13.95 -8.98 -2.95
N CYS A 138 13.20 -9.76 -2.17
CA CYS A 138 13.41 -9.90 -0.72
C CYS A 138 13.14 -11.33 -0.22
N SER A 139 13.65 -11.64 0.97
CA SER A 139 13.40 -12.93 1.67
C SER A 139 12.55 -12.71 2.91
N CYS A 140 11.56 -11.81 2.85
CA CYS A 140 10.63 -11.53 3.95
C CYS A 140 9.37 -12.41 3.81
N PRO A 141 9.08 -13.29 4.79
CA PRO A 141 7.87 -14.12 4.76
C PRO A 141 6.61 -13.28 4.94
N LEU A 142 5.60 -13.48 4.09
CA LEU A 142 4.27 -12.89 4.24
C LEU A 142 3.21 -13.98 4.28
N CYS A 143 2.26 -13.89 5.23
CA CYS A 143 1.09 -14.75 5.17
C CYS A 143 0.17 -14.34 4.00
N PRO A 144 -0.67 -15.26 3.49
CA PRO A 144 -1.56 -14.96 2.36
C PRO A 144 -2.48 -13.76 2.61
N GLU A 145 -2.94 -13.58 3.86
CA GLU A 145 -3.82 -12.47 4.23
C GLU A 145 -3.10 -11.12 4.17
N CYS A 146 -1.92 -11.01 4.77
CA CYS A 146 -1.12 -9.78 4.70
C CYS A 146 -0.67 -9.47 3.27
N PHE A 147 -0.37 -10.49 2.47
CA PHE A 147 -0.06 -10.33 1.05
C PHE A 147 -1.25 -9.72 0.30
N ARG A 148 -2.44 -10.34 0.39
CA ARG A 148 -3.66 -9.84 -0.27
C ARG A 148 -3.99 -8.43 0.18
N LEU A 149 -4.04 -8.19 1.49
CA LEU A 149 -4.38 -6.88 2.05
C LEU A 149 -3.42 -5.79 1.59
N HIS A 150 -2.11 -6.07 1.56
CA HIS A 150 -1.10 -5.12 1.12
C HIS A 150 -1.36 -4.61 -0.30
N PHE A 151 -1.69 -5.51 -1.24
CA PHE A 151 -1.96 -5.15 -2.62
C PHE A 151 -3.37 -4.58 -2.81
N THR A 152 -4.41 -5.14 -2.18
CA THR A 152 -5.78 -4.60 -2.30
C THR A 152 -5.87 -3.17 -1.80
N VAL A 153 -5.31 -2.86 -0.63
CA VAL A 153 -5.29 -1.50 -0.09
C VAL A 153 -4.28 -0.65 -0.85
N GLY A 154 -3.08 -1.19 -1.09
CA GLY A 154 -2.01 -0.47 -1.75
C GLY A 154 -2.35 -0.01 -3.17
N LEU A 155 -3.05 -0.82 -3.96
CA LEU A 155 -3.45 -0.45 -5.32
C LEU A 155 -4.52 0.63 -5.33
N ARG A 156 -5.41 0.67 -4.33
CA ARG A 156 -6.47 1.67 -4.24
C ARG A 156 -5.92 3.02 -3.78
N GLU A 157 -5.06 3.00 -2.79
CA GLU A 157 -4.60 4.22 -2.09
C GLU A 157 -3.26 4.75 -2.62
N ARG A 158 -2.45 3.91 -3.26
CA ARG A 158 -1.07 4.25 -3.66
C ARG A 158 -0.83 3.89 -5.13
N GLY A 159 0.28 4.40 -5.67
CA GLY A 159 0.77 4.06 -6.99
C GLY A 159 1.61 2.78 -6.98
N VAL A 160 1.74 2.14 -8.13
CA VAL A 160 2.54 0.90 -8.31
C VAL A 160 4.02 1.08 -7.90
N GLY A 161 4.58 2.28 -7.99
CA GLY A 161 5.94 2.56 -7.52
C GLY A 161 6.14 2.43 -6.00
N ALA A 162 5.06 2.45 -5.21
CA ALA A 162 5.11 2.35 -3.75
C ALA A 162 4.76 0.96 -3.21
N LEU A 163 4.58 -0.05 -4.09
CA LEU A 163 4.11 -1.41 -3.74
C LEU A 163 5.26 -2.43 -3.67
N GLY A 164 6.36 -2.03 -3.02
CA GLY A 164 7.39 -2.95 -2.56
C GLY A 164 6.98 -3.67 -1.26
N CYS A 165 7.86 -4.53 -0.73
CA CYS A 165 7.57 -5.34 0.45
C CYS A 165 7.10 -4.50 1.65
N PRO A 166 5.98 -4.85 2.31
CA PRO A 166 5.48 -4.11 3.47
C PRO A 166 6.41 -4.15 4.69
N SER A 167 7.30 -5.15 4.77
CA SER A 167 8.22 -5.30 5.90
C SER A 167 9.52 -4.51 5.71
N CYS A 168 10.18 -4.66 4.55
CA CYS A 168 11.50 -4.07 4.32
C CYS A 168 11.53 -2.97 3.25
N GLY A 169 10.43 -2.72 2.55
CA GLY A 169 10.32 -1.72 1.48
C GLY A 169 11.06 -2.08 0.18
N ARG A 170 11.60 -3.30 0.05
CA ARG A 170 12.32 -3.78 -1.15
C ARG A 170 11.39 -4.58 -2.08
N PRO A 171 11.67 -4.65 -3.38
CA PRO A 171 12.76 -3.99 -4.11
C PRO A 171 12.48 -2.50 -4.31
N ASP A 172 13.52 -1.75 -4.70
CA ASP A 172 13.38 -0.33 -4.94
C ASP A 172 12.80 -0.08 -6.33
N LEU A 173 11.48 0.12 -6.41
CA LEU A 173 10.74 0.24 -7.66
C LEU A 173 10.97 1.58 -8.39
N HIS A 174 12.09 2.26 -8.11
CA HIS A 174 12.50 3.48 -8.81
C HIS A 174 13.24 3.15 -10.11
N ASP A 175 14.03 2.07 -10.13
CA ASP A 175 14.69 1.58 -11.33
C ASP A 175 13.72 0.82 -12.24
N ASP A 176 13.82 1.06 -13.55
CA ASP A 176 12.86 0.56 -14.55
C ASP A 176 13.03 -0.92 -14.82
N ALA A 177 14.27 -1.37 -14.97
CA ALA A 177 14.56 -2.78 -15.20
C ALA A 177 14.12 -3.62 -14.00
N GLN A 178 14.43 -3.15 -12.78
CA GLN A 178 13.99 -3.80 -11.54
C GLN A 178 12.47 -3.78 -11.37
N ARG A 179 11.80 -2.66 -11.70
CA ARG A 179 10.34 -2.56 -11.64
C ARG A 179 9.67 -3.53 -12.61
N LEU A 180 10.12 -3.58 -13.86
CA LEU A 180 9.55 -4.47 -14.87
C LEU A 180 9.76 -5.94 -14.49
N TRP A 181 10.95 -6.30 -14.02
CA TRP A 181 11.24 -7.63 -13.51
C TRP A 181 10.37 -8.01 -12.30
N TYR A 182 10.20 -7.07 -11.35
CA TYR A 182 9.37 -7.29 -10.17
C TYR A 182 7.91 -7.58 -10.54
N TRP A 183 7.30 -6.73 -11.37
CA TRP A 183 5.90 -6.87 -11.74
C TRP A 183 5.64 -8.08 -12.63
N SER A 184 6.51 -8.37 -13.60
CA SER A 184 6.39 -9.58 -14.45
C SER A 184 6.48 -10.88 -13.64
N THR A 185 7.35 -10.92 -12.62
CA THR A 185 7.47 -12.08 -11.73
C THR A 185 6.28 -12.19 -10.76
N LEU A 186 5.75 -11.05 -10.31
CA LEU A 186 4.70 -10.99 -9.30
C LEU A 186 3.28 -11.16 -9.89
N GLU A 187 3.06 -10.79 -11.15
CA GLU A 187 1.74 -10.83 -11.81
C GLU A 187 1.03 -12.18 -11.70
N PRO A 188 1.68 -13.35 -11.96
CA PRO A 188 1.00 -14.64 -11.82
C PRO A 188 0.52 -14.92 -10.40
N GLU A 189 1.25 -14.46 -9.38
CA GLU A 189 0.87 -14.61 -7.98
C GLU A 189 -0.32 -13.73 -7.60
N LEU A 190 -0.31 -12.49 -8.09
CA LEU A 190 -1.41 -11.54 -7.88
C LEU A 190 -2.69 -12.03 -8.55
N ARG A 191 -2.60 -12.55 -9.77
CA ARG A 191 -3.75 -13.13 -10.49
C ARG A 191 -4.40 -14.29 -9.72
N ARG A 192 -3.61 -15.06 -8.97
CA ARG A 192 -4.12 -16.17 -8.14
C ARG A 192 -4.67 -15.71 -6.78
N SER A 193 -4.10 -14.65 -6.22
CA SER A 193 -4.38 -14.23 -4.84
C SER A 193 -5.40 -13.10 -4.71
N LEU A 194 -5.59 -12.29 -5.76
CA LEU A 194 -6.48 -11.12 -5.77
C LEU A 194 -7.77 -11.41 -6.54
N ASP A 195 -8.83 -10.67 -6.23
CA ASP A 195 -10.06 -10.65 -7.01
C ASP A 195 -9.83 -10.03 -8.41
N PRO A 196 -10.64 -10.41 -9.43
CA PRO A 196 -10.47 -9.92 -10.80
C PRO A 196 -10.50 -8.40 -10.94
N ASP A 197 -11.35 -7.72 -10.17
CA ASP A 197 -11.49 -6.26 -10.22
C ASP A 197 -10.24 -5.55 -9.68
N THR A 198 -9.70 -6.03 -8.55
CA THR A 198 -8.45 -5.52 -7.98
C THR A 198 -7.26 -5.85 -8.88
N PHE A 199 -7.23 -7.03 -9.50
CA PHE A 199 -6.18 -7.37 -10.47
C PHE A 199 -6.23 -6.47 -11.71
N ALA A 200 -7.42 -6.14 -12.23
CA ALA A 200 -7.57 -5.20 -13.34
C ALA A 200 -6.99 -3.81 -13.02
N LEU A 201 -7.07 -3.37 -11.75
CA LEU A 201 -6.41 -2.14 -11.30
C LEU A 201 -4.89 -2.19 -11.40
N VAL A 202 -4.26 -3.37 -11.20
CA VAL A 202 -2.80 -3.54 -11.38
C VAL A 202 -2.43 -3.25 -12.82
N THR A 203 -3.09 -3.93 -13.77
CA THR A 203 -2.82 -3.76 -15.20
C THR A 203 -3.06 -2.32 -15.61
N ARG A 204 -4.19 -1.73 -15.21
CA ARG A 204 -4.50 -0.33 -15.50
C ARG A 204 -3.40 0.61 -14.98
N LYS A 205 -2.98 0.49 -13.73
CA LYS A 205 -1.96 1.38 -13.15
C LYS A 205 -0.57 1.19 -13.74
N LEU A 206 -0.19 -0.02 -14.12
CA LEU A 206 1.08 -0.27 -14.82
C LEU A 206 1.07 0.36 -16.21
N THR A 207 -0.02 0.17 -16.96
CA THR A 207 -0.22 0.81 -18.26
C THR A 207 -0.24 2.34 -18.14
N GLU A 208 -0.95 2.90 -17.17
CA GLU A 208 -0.95 4.34 -16.89
C GLU A 208 0.45 4.87 -16.58
N LEU A 209 1.24 4.15 -15.80
CA LEU A 209 2.62 4.53 -15.49
C LEU A 209 3.51 4.51 -16.74
N GLU A 210 3.39 3.49 -17.60
CA GLU A 210 4.15 3.42 -18.85
C GLU A 210 3.77 4.57 -19.79
N LEU A 211 2.47 4.85 -19.89
CA LEU A 211 1.93 5.90 -20.74
C LEU A 211 2.28 7.30 -20.24
N GLN A 212 2.25 7.57 -18.93
CA GLN A 212 2.65 8.87 -18.35
C GLN A 212 4.10 9.26 -18.66
N ARG A 213 4.94 8.31 -19.07
CA ARG A 213 6.34 8.56 -19.41
C ARG A 213 6.54 8.91 -20.87
N ASP A 214 5.55 8.63 -21.71
CA ASP A 214 5.56 9.07 -23.09
C ASP A 214 5.21 10.57 -23.13
N PRO A 215 6.10 11.45 -23.63
CA PRO A 215 5.83 12.88 -23.72
C PRO A 215 4.64 13.21 -24.63
N GLN A 216 4.20 12.27 -25.46
CA GLN A 216 3.06 12.39 -26.37
C GLN A 216 1.75 11.88 -25.77
N PHE A 217 1.77 11.32 -24.55
CA PHE A 217 0.58 10.82 -23.89
C PHE A 217 -0.24 11.94 -23.24
N LEU A 218 -1.55 11.89 -23.46
CA LEU A 218 -2.51 12.88 -22.99
C LEU A 218 -3.67 12.21 -22.26
N TRP A 219 -4.12 12.85 -21.18
CA TRP A 219 -5.38 12.52 -20.55
C TRP A 219 -6.51 13.37 -21.12
N CYS A 220 -7.59 12.73 -21.55
CA CYS A 220 -8.79 13.46 -21.92
C CYS A 220 -9.43 14.09 -20.67
N PRO A 221 -9.61 15.43 -20.62
CA PRO A 221 -10.21 16.09 -19.45
C PRO A 221 -11.70 15.75 -19.26
N HIS A 222 -12.38 15.28 -20.31
CA HIS A 222 -13.82 15.00 -20.27
C HIS A 222 -14.16 13.59 -19.77
N CYS A 223 -13.42 12.57 -20.21
CA CYS A 223 -13.74 11.18 -19.90
C CYS A 223 -12.61 10.42 -19.19
N SER A 224 -11.50 11.10 -18.87
CA SER A 224 -10.32 10.47 -18.25
C SER A 224 -9.77 9.28 -19.04
N PHE A 225 -9.92 9.31 -20.38
CA PHE A 225 -9.32 8.33 -21.28
C PHE A 225 -7.91 8.78 -21.66
N GLY A 226 -6.94 7.87 -21.54
CA GLY A 226 -5.55 8.11 -21.91
C GLY A 226 -5.30 7.71 -23.37
N PHE A 227 -4.62 8.56 -24.13
CA PHE A 227 -4.25 8.26 -25.52
C PHE A 227 -2.95 8.95 -25.93
N ILE A 228 -2.27 8.40 -26.93
CA ILE A 228 -1.03 8.96 -27.49
C ILE A 228 -1.41 9.90 -28.64
N PHE A 229 -0.86 11.11 -28.64
CA PHE A 229 -1.06 12.12 -29.66
C PHE A 229 0.23 12.36 -30.46
N GLU A 230 0.29 11.79 -31.65
CA GLU A 230 1.49 11.80 -32.49
C GLU A 230 1.65 13.05 -33.36
N ALA A 231 0.64 13.91 -33.45
CA ALA A 231 0.69 15.07 -34.34
C ALA A 231 1.48 16.23 -33.73
N GLU A 232 2.31 16.90 -34.55
CA GLU A 232 3.15 18.03 -34.11
C GLU A 232 2.34 19.30 -33.79
N LYS A 233 1.15 19.45 -34.40
CA LYS A 233 0.30 20.65 -34.30
C LYS A 233 -1.18 20.28 -34.37
N GLY A 234 -1.99 21.03 -33.62
CA GLY A 234 -3.46 20.94 -33.65
C GLY A 234 -4.07 20.45 -32.33
N PRO A 235 -5.41 20.46 -32.23
CA PRO A 235 -6.13 19.87 -31.10
C PRO A 235 -5.94 18.36 -31.05
N ALA A 236 -5.72 17.82 -29.86
CA ALA A 236 -5.76 16.40 -29.61
C ALA A 236 -7.21 15.94 -29.47
N GLN A 237 -7.67 15.08 -30.39
CA GLN A 237 -9.03 14.53 -30.33
C GLN A 237 -9.03 13.21 -29.57
N CYS A 238 -9.85 13.12 -28.52
CA CYS A 238 -10.00 11.90 -27.75
C CYS A 238 -10.67 10.80 -28.61
N PRO A 239 -10.08 9.59 -28.73
CA PRO A 239 -10.67 8.49 -29.51
C PRO A 239 -11.99 7.96 -28.92
N GLN A 240 -12.22 8.14 -27.61
CA GLN A 240 -13.38 7.58 -26.93
C GLN A 240 -14.59 8.51 -26.93
N CYS A 241 -14.41 9.80 -26.64
CA CYS A 241 -15.51 10.78 -26.54
C CYS A 241 -15.54 11.78 -27.69
N HIS A 242 -14.55 11.73 -28.59
CA HIS A 242 -14.38 12.63 -29.74
C HIS A 242 -14.26 14.12 -29.39
N GLN A 243 -14.14 14.46 -28.10
CA GLN A 243 -13.87 15.81 -27.62
C GLN A 243 -12.41 16.17 -27.85
N CYS A 244 -12.17 17.42 -28.22
CA CYS A 244 -10.84 17.95 -28.46
C CYS A 244 -10.27 18.59 -27.19
N CYS A 245 -8.99 18.41 -26.94
CA CYS A 245 -8.24 19.11 -25.91
C CYS A 245 -6.93 19.68 -26.46
N CYS A 246 -6.37 20.67 -25.78
CA CYS A 246 -5.05 21.19 -26.12
C CYS A 246 -3.97 20.20 -25.64
N PRO A 247 -3.04 19.75 -26.51
CA PRO A 247 -2.00 18.79 -26.12
C PRO A 247 -1.00 19.36 -25.10
N ARG A 248 -0.87 20.69 -25.01
CA ARG A 248 0.09 21.35 -24.11
C ARG A 248 -0.49 21.66 -22.73
N CYS A 249 -1.71 22.18 -22.66
CA CYS A 249 -2.34 22.54 -21.39
C CYS A 249 -3.39 21.53 -20.91
N GLN A 250 -3.71 20.52 -21.72
CA GLN A 250 -4.70 19.45 -21.45
C GLN A 250 -6.11 19.95 -21.11
N ARG A 251 -6.44 21.20 -21.45
CA ARG A 251 -7.79 21.79 -21.29
C ARG A 251 -8.68 21.47 -22.50
N PRO A 252 -10.01 21.48 -22.35
CA PRO A 252 -10.94 21.41 -23.47
C PRO A 252 -10.58 22.43 -24.56
N TRP A 253 -10.60 21.99 -25.81
CA TRP A 253 -10.19 22.83 -26.93
C TRP A 253 -11.29 23.83 -27.27
N ASP A 254 -10.92 25.11 -27.29
CA ASP A 254 -11.76 26.20 -27.74
C ASP A 254 -11.19 26.77 -29.06
N PRO A 255 -12.02 27.11 -30.06
CA PRO A 255 -11.56 27.74 -31.29
C PRO A 255 -10.68 28.98 -31.07
N ARG A 256 -10.93 29.75 -30.00
CA ARG A 256 -10.13 30.92 -29.60
C ARG A 256 -8.71 30.53 -29.19
N HIS A 257 -8.49 29.31 -28.71
CA HIS A 257 -7.16 28.79 -28.36
C HIS A 257 -6.25 28.64 -29.61
N SER A 258 -6.81 28.52 -30.81
CA SER A 258 -6.01 28.36 -32.04
C SER A 258 -5.07 29.53 -32.35
N SER A 259 -5.42 30.74 -31.91
CA SER A 259 -4.66 31.98 -32.14
C SER A 259 -3.92 32.49 -30.89
N LEU A 260 -3.96 31.74 -29.79
CA LEU A 260 -3.46 32.17 -28.48
C LEU A 260 -2.47 31.16 -27.90
N SER A 261 -1.50 31.65 -27.12
CA SER A 261 -0.64 30.75 -26.34
C SER A 261 -1.45 30.08 -25.22
N CYS A 262 -0.96 28.94 -24.70
CA CYS A 262 -1.62 28.27 -23.57
C CYS A 262 -1.71 29.15 -22.32
N ALA A 263 -0.74 30.05 -22.13
CA ALA A 263 -0.73 31.00 -21.02
C ALA A 263 -1.81 32.09 -21.24
N ASP A 264 -1.87 32.67 -22.44
CA ASP A 264 -2.83 33.73 -22.77
C ASP A 264 -4.27 33.20 -22.77
N PHE A 265 -4.49 32.00 -23.30
CA PHE A 265 -5.79 31.35 -23.24
C PHE A 265 -6.20 31.01 -21.80
N GLY A 266 -5.23 30.66 -20.95
CA GLY A 266 -5.42 30.52 -19.51
C GLY A 266 -5.88 31.83 -18.88
N LEU A 267 -5.26 32.96 -19.23
CA LEU A 267 -5.65 34.29 -18.75
C LEU A 267 -7.04 34.71 -19.24
N ILE A 268 -7.41 34.37 -20.48
CA ILE A 268 -8.73 34.71 -21.04
C ILE A 268 -9.87 33.93 -20.37
N LEU A 269 -9.63 32.64 -20.08
CA LEU A 269 -10.54 31.86 -19.23
C LEU A 269 -10.65 32.47 -17.83
N ARG A 270 -9.53 32.92 -17.26
CA ARG A 270 -9.50 33.60 -15.95
C ARG A 270 -10.17 34.97 -15.95
N SER A 271 -10.17 35.70 -17.06
CA SER A 271 -10.85 37.01 -17.17
C SER A 271 -12.35 36.93 -17.45
N GLY A 272 -12.85 35.72 -17.75
CA GLY A 272 -14.29 35.44 -17.93
C GLY A 272 -14.99 35.03 -16.64
N GLU A 273 -14.23 34.68 -15.61
CA GLU A 273 -14.67 34.46 -14.23
C GLU A 273 -14.07 35.58 -13.36
N PRO A 274 -14.67 35.96 -12.21
CA PRO A 274 -14.14 37.03 -11.35
C PRO A 274 -12.66 36.78 -11.01
N GLU A 275 -11.81 37.82 -11.05
CA GLU A 275 -10.35 37.64 -10.88
C GLU A 275 -10.03 37.01 -9.51
N MET A 276 -9.37 35.86 -9.57
CA MET A 276 -9.02 35.04 -8.41
C MET A 276 -7.86 35.67 -7.63
N GLY A 277 -8.03 35.79 -6.31
CA GLY A 277 -7.03 36.40 -5.42
C GLY A 277 -5.70 35.63 -5.34
N PRO A 278 -4.63 36.26 -4.81
CA PRO A 278 -3.28 35.68 -4.76
C PRO A 278 -3.19 34.37 -3.96
N GLY A 279 -4.13 34.10 -3.05
CA GLY A 279 -4.22 32.82 -2.33
C GLY A 279 -4.55 31.63 -3.22
N GLU A 280 -5.25 31.86 -4.34
CA GLU A 280 -5.66 30.82 -5.29
C GLU A 280 -4.58 30.56 -6.37
N LEU A 281 -3.82 31.61 -6.73
CA LEU A 281 -2.64 31.48 -7.59
C LEU A 281 -1.57 30.54 -7.01
N LEU A 282 -1.42 30.52 -5.68
CA LEU A 282 -0.50 29.62 -4.98
C LEU A 282 -0.95 28.15 -5.06
N GLY A 283 -2.26 27.88 -5.11
CA GLY A 283 -2.81 26.53 -5.32
C GLY A 283 -2.68 26.05 -6.76
N ASP A 284 -2.78 26.96 -7.74
CA ASP A 284 -2.66 26.68 -9.17
C ASP A 284 -1.21 26.37 -9.61
N THR A 285 -0.20 26.94 -8.94
CA THR A 285 1.20 26.49 -9.05
C THR A 285 1.43 25.19 -8.27
N GLY A 286 0.64 24.16 -8.58
CA GLY A 286 0.63 22.91 -7.85
C GLY A 286 2.01 22.25 -7.72
N ILE A 287 2.17 21.42 -6.69
CA ILE A 287 3.38 20.65 -6.45
C ILE A 287 3.38 19.47 -7.43
N GLU A 288 4.44 19.33 -8.22
CA GLU A 288 4.63 18.18 -9.10
C GLU A 288 5.66 17.22 -8.51
N CYS A 289 5.32 15.94 -8.44
CA CYS A 289 6.27 14.93 -8.00
C CYS A 289 7.33 14.69 -9.08
N PRO A 290 8.63 14.95 -8.81
CA PRO A 290 9.70 14.81 -9.81
C PRO A 290 9.92 13.35 -10.23
N GLN A 291 9.40 12.39 -9.46
CA GLN A 291 9.57 10.97 -9.73
C GLN A 291 8.44 10.37 -10.58
N CYS A 292 7.19 10.77 -10.35
CA CYS A 292 6.03 10.14 -11.00
C CYS A 292 5.13 11.12 -11.77
N GLY A 293 5.48 12.41 -11.84
CA GLY A 293 4.71 13.43 -12.57
C GLY A 293 3.35 13.77 -11.96
N GLN A 294 2.99 13.20 -10.81
CA GLN A 294 1.71 13.50 -10.15
C GLN A 294 1.68 14.96 -9.70
N ARG A 295 0.62 15.67 -10.09
CA ARG A 295 0.37 17.06 -9.71
C ARG A 295 -0.59 17.12 -8.52
N PHE A 296 -0.28 17.98 -7.56
CA PHE A 296 -1.08 18.28 -6.37
C PHE A 296 -1.47 19.75 -6.40
N ALA A 297 -2.76 20.06 -6.37
CA ALA A 297 -3.28 21.44 -6.32
C ALA A 297 -3.20 22.01 -4.88
N LEU A 298 -1.98 22.06 -4.33
CA LEU A 298 -1.69 22.52 -2.98
C LEU A 298 -0.64 23.62 -3.04
N ALA A 299 -0.82 24.66 -2.25
CA ALA A 299 0.23 25.63 -1.99
C ALA A 299 1.40 24.96 -1.26
N ARG A 300 2.63 25.46 -1.47
CA ARG A 300 3.85 24.90 -0.87
C ARG A 300 3.91 25.05 0.65
N GLY A 301 3.21 26.04 1.21
CA GLY A 301 3.15 26.31 2.65
C GLY A 301 4.52 26.49 3.31
N GLY A 302 4.59 26.24 4.62
CA GLY A 302 5.83 26.34 5.40
C GLY A 302 6.66 25.04 5.47
N CYS A 303 6.02 23.88 5.29
CA CYS A 303 6.71 22.58 5.31
C CYS A 303 7.06 22.16 3.88
N LEU A 304 8.34 22.24 3.52
CA LEU A 304 8.80 21.91 2.17
C LEU A 304 9.12 20.43 1.99
N HIS A 305 9.17 19.64 3.06
CA HIS A 305 9.34 18.19 2.97
C HIS A 305 7.99 17.57 2.56
N PHE A 306 7.91 17.17 1.30
CA PHE A 306 6.70 16.60 0.72
C PHE A 306 6.90 15.10 0.48
N GLN A 307 5.91 14.29 0.85
CA GLN A 307 5.87 12.87 0.51
C GLN A 307 4.75 12.62 -0.50
N CYS A 308 5.10 12.17 -1.71
CA CYS A 308 4.11 11.82 -2.72
C CYS A 308 3.22 10.67 -2.25
N SER A 309 1.90 10.84 -2.25
CA SER A 309 0.96 9.77 -1.90
C SER A 309 1.03 8.57 -2.87
N GLN A 310 1.39 8.82 -4.14
CA GLN A 310 1.44 7.79 -5.18
C GLN A 310 2.73 6.96 -5.11
N CYS A 311 3.91 7.58 -5.20
CA CYS A 311 5.18 6.85 -5.27
C CYS A 311 5.96 6.83 -3.94
N ARG A 312 5.47 7.50 -2.89
CA ARG A 312 6.16 7.69 -1.59
C ARG A 312 7.52 8.37 -1.67
N HIS A 313 7.88 8.91 -2.82
CA HIS A 313 9.06 9.75 -2.98
C HIS A 313 8.99 10.94 -2.03
N GLN A 314 10.09 11.19 -1.33
CA GLN A 314 10.21 12.32 -0.43
C GLN A 314 11.08 13.38 -1.10
N PHE A 315 10.54 14.56 -1.32
CA PHE A 315 11.19 15.63 -2.07
C PHE A 315 10.83 17.01 -1.52
N CYS A 316 11.58 18.03 -1.95
CA CYS A 316 11.32 19.41 -1.61
C CYS A 316 10.24 19.99 -2.51
N ALA A 317 9.15 20.50 -1.94
CA ALA A 317 8.09 21.19 -2.70
C ALA A 317 8.59 22.46 -3.43
N GLY A 318 9.70 23.05 -2.96
CA GLY A 318 10.30 24.24 -3.55
C GLY A 318 11.21 23.98 -4.75
N CYS A 319 12.14 23.03 -4.65
CA CYS A 319 13.13 22.76 -5.70
C CYS A 319 13.02 21.37 -6.37
N GLY A 320 12.10 20.51 -5.93
CA GLY A 320 12.01 19.12 -6.40
C GLY A 320 13.16 18.21 -5.94
N GLY A 321 14.11 18.72 -5.14
CA GLY A 321 15.25 17.94 -4.66
C GLY A 321 14.83 16.79 -3.72
N GLN A 322 15.44 15.62 -3.89
CA GLN A 322 15.16 14.44 -3.06
C GLN A 322 15.59 14.63 -1.59
N PHE A 323 14.77 14.12 -0.67
CA PHE A 323 15.17 13.91 0.73
C PHE A 323 15.79 12.52 0.91
N HIS A 324 16.99 12.48 1.46
CA HIS A 324 17.76 11.28 1.73
C HIS A 324 17.56 10.83 3.18
N ARG A 325 17.31 9.53 3.37
CA ARG A 325 17.26 8.90 4.68
C ARG A 325 18.67 8.78 5.27
N PRO A 326 18.80 8.55 6.59
CA PRO A 326 20.09 8.28 7.21
C PRO A 326 20.88 7.21 6.44
N GLY A 327 22.09 7.53 6.02
CA GLY A 327 23.00 6.66 5.28
C GLY A 327 22.80 6.61 3.76
N SER A 328 21.71 7.17 3.21
CA SER A 328 21.41 7.07 1.76
C SER A 328 21.85 8.28 0.93
N CYS A 329 22.50 9.28 1.55
CA CYS A 329 22.96 10.47 0.83
C CYS A 329 24.18 10.14 -0.05
N PRO A 330 24.13 10.45 -1.36
CA PRO A 330 25.23 10.16 -2.28
C PRO A 330 26.43 11.10 -2.10
N ILE A 331 26.27 12.24 -1.41
CA ILE A 331 27.32 13.27 -1.32
C ILE A 331 28.39 12.88 -0.29
N PRO A 332 29.65 12.56 -0.69
CA PRO A 332 30.72 12.05 0.18
C PRO A 332 30.89 12.86 1.47
N GLN A 333 30.89 14.18 1.35
CA GLN A 333 31.26 15.12 2.40
C GLN A 333 30.05 15.73 3.13
N CYS A 334 28.86 15.14 3.01
CA CYS A 334 27.67 15.66 3.68
C CYS A 334 27.76 15.44 5.20
N PRO A 335 27.72 16.50 6.03
CA PRO A 335 27.78 16.37 7.48
C PRO A 335 26.50 15.77 8.08
N LEU A 336 25.40 15.75 7.30
CA LEU A 336 24.07 15.31 7.73
C LEU A 336 23.75 13.87 7.32
N ARG A 337 24.75 13.05 6.95
CA ARG A 337 24.55 11.64 6.56
C ARG A 337 23.77 10.81 7.58
N GLY A 338 23.85 11.16 8.87
CA GLY A 338 23.14 10.46 9.95
C GLY A 338 21.65 10.82 10.09
N SER A 339 21.14 11.80 9.36
CA SER A 339 19.78 12.32 9.51
C SER A 339 19.02 12.38 8.18
N LEU A 340 17.70 12.48 8.25
CA LEU A 340 16.87 12.82 7.09
C LEU A 340 17.21 14.25 6.63
N HIS A 341 17.61 14.45 5.38
CA HIS A 341 17.97 15.77 4.85
C HIS A 341 17.81 15.85 3.33
N GLY A 342 17.70 17.06 2.79
CA GLY A 342 17.71 17.34 1.35
C GLY A 342 18.81 18.33 0.98
N HIS A 343 19.17 18.38 -0.30
CA HIS A 343 20.08 19.39 -0.84
C HIS A 343 19.29 20.38 -1.70
N HIS A 344 19.45 21.67 -1.40
CA HIS A 344 18.69 22.74 -2.03
C HIS A 344 19.63 23.70 -2.78
N PRO A 345 19.25 24.19 -3.97
CA PRO A 345 19.95 25.29 -4.62
C PRO A 345 19.65 26.61 -3.89
N ARG A 346 20.48 27.64 -4.13
CA ARG A 346 20.43 28.92 -3.38
C ARG A 346 19.12 29.70 -3.55
N ASP A 347 18.43 29.48 -4.66
CA ASP A 347 17.17 30.10 -5.06
C ASP A 347 15.94 29.29 -4.59
N CYS A 348 16.14 28.20 -3.84
CA CYS A 348 15.05 27.43 -3.28
C CYS A 348 14.35 28.18 -2.15
N LEU A 349 13.01 28.05 -2.10
CA LEU A 349 12.17 28.53 -1.00
C LEU A 349 12.65 28.06 0.38
N PHE A 350 13.36 26.92 0.47
CA PHE A 350 13.94 26.43 1.72
C PHE A 350 14.88 27.44 2.38
N TYR A 351 15.67 28.18 1.58
CA TYR A 351 16.53 29.24 2.08
C TYR A 351 15.85 30.62 2.01
N LEU A 352 15.10 30.88 0.93
CA LEU A 352 14.49 32.20 0.72
C LEU A 352 13.40 32.53 1.75
N ARG A 353 12.75 31.51 2.34
CA ARG A 353 11.74 31.72 3.40
C ARG A 353 12.31 32.32 4.69
N ASP A 354 13.63 32.23 4.89
CA ASP A 354 14.30 32.81 6.07
C ASP A 354 14.67 34.29 5.84
N TRP A 355 14.41 34.83 4.64
CA TRP A 355 14.58 36.26 4.36
C TRP A 355 13.28 37.02 4.64
N GLU A 356 13.41 38.18 5.26
CA GLU A 356 12.29 39.08 5.47
C GLU A 356 11.70 39.57 4.12
N PRO A 357 10.37 39.72 4.01
CA PRO A 357 9.70 40.14 2.77
C PRO A 357 10.29 41.40 2.11
N PRO A 358 10.69 42.47 2.83
CA PRO A 358 11.30 43.64 2.22
C PRO A 358 12.59 43.32 1.43
N ARG A 359 13.39 42.35 1.88
CA ARG A 359 14.61 41.94 1.19
C ARG A 359 14.29 41.18 -0.10
N LEU A 360 13.26 40.34 -0.08
CA LEU A 360 12.77 39.63 -1.26
C LEU A 360 12.17 40.62 -2.28
N GLN A 361 11.41 41.61 -1.81
CA GLN A 361 10.87 42.68 -2.65
C GLN A 361 11.98 43.51 -3.32
N GLN A 362 13.05 43.85 -2.59
CA GLN A 362 14.22 44.53 -3.19
C GLN A 362 14.87 43.70 -4.30
N LEU A 363 14.96 42.38 -4.12
CA LEU A 363 15.48 41.48 -5.15
C LEU A 363 14.58 41.51 -6.41
N LEU A 364 13.26 41.45 -6.24
CA LEU A 364 12.28 41.54 -7.33
C LEU A 364 12.34 42.90 -8.04
N GLN A 365 12.42 44.00 -7.29
CA GLN A 365 12.58 45.36 -7.82
C GLN A 365 13.85 45.49 -8.66
N SER A 366 14.98 44.97 -8.17
CA SER A 366 16.26 45.00 -8.90
C SER A 366 16.22 44.23 -10.22
N ALA A 367 15.35 43.21 -10.30
CA ALA A 367 15.12 42.40 -11.49
C ALA A 367 13.92 42.87 -12.33
N ASN A 368 13.28 43.99 -11.98
CA ASN A 368 12.08 44.54 -12.62
C ASN A 368 10.91 43.55 -12.70
N VAL A 369 10.71 42.76 -11.63
CA VAL A 369 9.58 41.82 -11.48
C VAL A 369 8.50 42.48 -10.62
N ALA A 370 7.28 42.58 -11.15
CA ALA A 370 6.14 43.12 -10.41
C ALA A 370 5.70 42.15 -9.29
N PHE A 371 5.18 42.70 -8.20
CA PHE A 371 4.65 41.95 -7.06
C PHE A 371 3.51 42.74 -6.39
N GLU A 372 2.64 42.01 -5.70
CA GLU A 372 1.48 42.57 -5.00
C GLU A 372 1.79 42.81 -3.52
N THR A 373 1.25 43.89 -2.96
CA THR A 373 1.34 44.21 -1.52
C THR A 373 -0.02 44.43 -0.89
N GLU A 374 -1.03 44.71 -1.71
CA GLU A 374 -2.43 44.83 -1.33
C GLU A 374 -3.23 43.69 -2.00
N PRO A 375 -4.29 43.18 -1.35
CA PRO A 375 -5.20 42.24 -2.00
C PRO A 375 -5.79 42.86 -3.27
N PRO A 376 -6.01 42.08 -4.34
CA PRO A 376 -6.63 42.61 -5.55
C PRO A 376 -8.02 43.15 -5.23
N PRO A 377 -8.48 44.22 -5.92
CA PRO A 377 -9.73 44.91 -5.61
C PRO A 377 -10.97 44.03 -5.75
N GLU A 378 -10.86 42.90 -6.46
CA GLU A 378 -11.93 41.91 -6.65
C GLU A 378 -11.89 40.75 -5.64
N ALA A 379 -10.88 40.69 -4.76
CA ALA A 379 -10.79 39.66 -3.74
C ALA A 379 -11.98 39.75 -2.76
N PRO A 380 -12.57 38.60 -2.36
CA PRO A 380 -13.61 38.60 -1.35
C PRO A 380 -13.12 39.32 -0.10
N PRO A 381 -13.96 40.16 0.54
CA PRO A 381 -13.56 40.85 1.75
C PRO A 381 -13.05 39.80 2.75
N ASN A 382 -11.86 40.05 3.31
CA ASN A 382 -11.27 39.23 4.35
C ASN A 382 -11.51 39.91 5.72
N PRO A 383 -12.75 39.88 6.26
CA PRO A 383 -13.09 40.57 7.50
C PRO A 383 -12.39 39.96 8.71
N THR A 384 -11.86 38.73 8.59
CA THR A 384 -11.17 38.03 9.67
C THR A 384 -9.70 38.44 9.78
N GLY A 385 -9.09 39.00 8.73
CA GLY A 385 -7.65 39.30 8.69
C GLY A 385 -6.78 38.05 8.72
N LEU A 386 -7.33 36.90 8.31
CA LEU A 386 -6.66 35.61 8.34
C LEU A 386 -6.37 35.11 6.93
N CYS A 387 -5.26 34.40 6.76
CA CYS A 387 -4.79 33.89 5.48
C CYS A 387 -5.78 32.87 4.89
N PRO A 388 -6.31 33.10 3.67
CA PRO A 388 -7.33 32.25 3.05
C PRO A 388 -6.75 31.05 2.27
N VAL A 389 -5.43 30.89 2.21
CA VAL A 389 -4.77 29.84 1.42
C VAL A 389 -5.27 28.46 1.85
N PRO A 390 -5.77 27.62 0.94
CA PRO A 390 -6.22 26.28 1.28
C PRO A 390 -5.03 25.39 1.65
N GLU A 391 -5.14 24.72 2.80
CA GLU A 391 -4.19 23.74 3.30
C GLU A 391 -4.92 22.42 3.60
N GLN A 392 -4.28 21.30 3.29
CA GLN A 392 -4.81 19.98 3.60
C GLN A 392 -4.43 19.60 5.04
N LYS A 393 -5.37 19.75 5.99
CA LYS A 393 -5.17 19.47 7.42
C LYS A 393 -5.60 18.05 7.78
N GLU A 394 -4.85 17.40 8.66
CA GLU A 394 -5.20 16.10 9.23
C GLU A 394 -6.26 16.27 10.32
N VAL A 395 -7.46 15.76 10.06
CA VAL A 395 -8.56 15.71 11.04
C VAL A 395 -8.86 14.26 11.35
N GLY A 396 -8.22 13.73 12.40
CA GLY A 396 -8.28 12.31 12.75
C GLY A 396 -7.51 11.45 11.74
N ALA A 397 -8.21 10.57 11.03
CA ALA A 397 -7.63 9.71 9.98
C ALA A 397 -7.89 10.23 8.55
N ALA A 398 -8.57 11.37 8.41
CA ALA A 398 -8.94 11.95 7.13
C ALA A 398 -8.27 13.30 6.93
N PHE A 399 -8.02 13.64 5.67
CA PHE A 399 -7.52 14.95 5.27
C PHE A 399 -8.70 15.83 4.85
N ARG A 400 -8.71 17.09 5.31
CA ARG A 400 -9.71 18.09 4.92
C ARG A 400 -9.01 19.37 4.48
N ASP A 401 -9.53 19.96 3.42
CA ASP A 401 -9.08 21.26 2.95
C ASP A 401 -9.68 22.34 3.87
N GLU A 402 -8.80 23.03 4.57
CA GLU A 402 -9.15 24.14 5.47
C GLU A 402 -8.23 25.33 5.18
N PRO A 403 -8.70 26.57 5.35
CA PRO A 403 -7.84 27.73 5.17
C PRO A 403 -6.71 27.72 6.20
N CYS A 404 -5.54 28.25 5.81
CA CYS A 404 -4.36 28.39 6.65
C CYS A 404 -4.70 29.01 8.01
N GLY A 405 -5.39 30.17 7.98
CA GLY A 405 -5.94 30.81 9.17
C GLY A 405 -4.93 31.56 10.03
N ARG A 406 -3.71 31.82 9.53
CA ARG A 406 -2.71 32.68 10.18
C ARG A 406 -3.00 34.15 9.97
N GLU A 407 -2.54 35.01 10.88
CA GLU A 407 -2.66 36.46 10.76
C GLU A 407 -1.94 36.98 9.52
N THR A 408 -2.56 37.94 8.82
CA THR A 408 -1.98 38.62 7.65
C THR A 408 -1.46 39.99 8.05
N ALA A 409 -0.25 40.38 7.65
CA ALA A 409 0.28 41.72 7.92
C ALA A 409 0.00 42.70 6.77
N PRO A 410 -0.06 44.01 7.05
CA PRO A 410 -0.10 45.03 6.00
C PRO A 410 1.09 44.89 5.04
N GLY A 411 0.83 45.02 3.73
CA GLY A 411 1.88 44.89 2.70
C GLY A 411 2.18 43.45 2.24
N GLN A 412 1.41 42.45 2.71
CA GLN A 412 1.54 41.04 2.33
C GLN A 412 0.38 40.53 1.46
N ALA A 413 -0.36 41.43 0.80
CA ALA A 413 -1.45 41.10 -0.12
C ALA A 413 -2.57 40.20 0.48
N GLY A 414 -2.78 40.27 1.80
CA GLY A 414 -3.78 39.44 2.49
C GLY A 414 -3.34 37.98 2.71
N LEU A 415 -2.04 37.71 2.65
CA LEU A 415 -1.41 36.42 2.96
C LEU A 415 -0.58 36.51 4.25
N CYS A 416 -0.21 35.35 4.82
CA CYS A 416 0.59 35.24 6.05
C CYS A 416 2.10 35.13 5.81
#